data_AF-A0A2X2T0Z0-F1
#
_entry.id   AF-A0A2X2T0Z0-F1
#
_cell.length_a   1.000
_cell.length_b   1.000
_cell.length_c   1.000
_cell.angle_alpha   90.00
_cell.angle_beta   90.00
_cell.angle_gamma   90.00
#
_symmetry.space_group_name_H-M   'P 1'
#
loop_
_entity.id
_entity.type
_entity.pdbx_description
1 polymer ?
#
loop_
_entity_poly.entity_id
_entity_poly.type
_entity_poly.pdbx_seq_one_letter_code
_entity_poly.pdbx_strand_id
1 'polypeptide(L)'
;MEVTTDDRLVDIVKQEYDAGIRLITTVEKDMIAVPIGPKAKICVVATPEYLASYPAPAHPRELVNHCSVIFRYPSGRPYYWEFYGPEGKLEVTPCGNIVVDDLDSELEAVLVRGRHWLSVSAAGRRAPRERQAGFDARRLAA
;
A
#
# COMPACT_ATOMS: atom_id res chain seq x y z
N MET A 1 -4.39 -20.71 21.75
CA MET A 1 -4.41 -19.51 20.89
C MET A 1 -3.82 -19.92 19.57
N GLU A 2 -4.60 -19.79 18.50
CA GLU A 2 -4.19 -20.07 17.13
C GLU A 2 -4.16 -18.74 16.37
N VAL A 3 -3.20 -18.58 15.46
CA VAL A 3 -3.04 -17.38 14.65
C VAL A 3 -2.92 -17.80 13.20
N THR A 4 -3.78 -17.25 12.35
CA THR A 4 -3.76 -17.41 10.91
C THR A 4 -3.59 -16.04 10.26
N THR A 5 -2.80 -15.97 9.20
CA THR A 5 -2.66 -14.79 8.35
C THR A 5 -3.32 -15.06 7.00
N ASP A 6 -4.21 -14.18 6.56
CA ASP A 6 -4.88 -14.26 5.27
C ASP A 6 -5.15 -12.83 4.76
N ASP A 7 -4.60 -12.50 3.59
CA ASP A 7 -4.75 -11.18 2.96
C ASP A 7 -6.12 -11.01 2.28
N ARG A 8 -6.95 -12.07 2.26
CA ARG A 8 -8.32 -12.01 1.77
C ARG A 8 -9.25 -11.38 2.81
N LEU A 9 -10.25 -10.67 2.30
CA LEU A 9 -11.41 -10.31 3.11
C LEU A 9 -12.28 -11.56 3.34
N VAL A 10 -11.91 -12.36 4.35
CA VAL A 10 -12.65 -13.56 4.73
C VAL A 10 -13.78 -13.25 5.71
N ASP A 11 -14.84 -14.04 5.68
CA ASP A 11 -15.86 -14.03 6.71
C ASP A 11 -15.31 -14.77 7.94
N ILE A 12 -14.81 -14.02 8.92
CA ILE A 12 -14.16 -14.60 10.10
C ILE A 12 -15.14 -15.31 11.03
N VAL A 13 -16.43 -14.95 10.96
CA VAL A 13 -17.48 -15.63 11.74
C VAL A 13 -17.72 -17.02 11.16
N LYS A 14 -17.86 -17.14 9.83
CA LYS A 14 -17.98 -18.45 9.17
C LYS A 14 -16.75 -19.33 9.34
N GLN A 15 -15.58 -18.73 9.51
CA GLN A 15 -14.32 -19.45 9.75
C GLN A 15 -14.05 -19.68 11.24
N GLU A 16 -15.03 -19.41 12.11
CA GLU A 16 -14.97 -19.69 13.55
C GLU A 16 -13.83 -18.97 14.28
N TYR A 17 -13.37 -17.83 13.75
CA TYR A 17 -12.41 -16.97 14.42
C TYR A 17 -13.10 -16.02 15.40
N ASP A 18 -12.49 -15.84 16.57
CA ASP A 18 -13.00 -14.94 17.61
C ASP A 18 -12.78 -13.44 17.30
N ALA A 19 -11.74 -13.10 16.53
CA ALA A 19 -11.36 -11.72 16.20
C ALA A 19 -10.51 -11.64 14.93
N GLY A 20 -10.46 -10.45 14.32
CA GLY A 20 -9.58 -10.15 13.18
C GLY A 20 -8.97 -8.76 13.27
N ILE A 21 -7.73 -8.60 12.80
CA ILE A 21 -7.05 -7.32 12.67
C ILE A 21 -6.95 -7.00 11.17
N ARG A 22 -7.45 -5.81 10.76
CA ARG A 22 -7.53 -5.41 9.35
C ARG A 22 -7.21 -3.93 9.18
N LEU A 23 -6.60 -3.59 8.05
CA LEU A 23 -6.39 -2.19 7.62
C LEU A 23 -7.67 -1.57 7.02
N ILE A 24 -8.61 -2.40 6.58
CA ILE A 24 -9.88 -2.00 5.97
C ILE A 24 -11.00 -2.14 7.02
N THR A 25 -11.91 -1.17 7.06
CA THR A 25 -12.97 -1.08 8.09
C THR A 25 -14.24 -1.87 7.76
N THR A 26 -14.16 -2.88 6.88
CA THR A 26 -15.32 -3.74 6.60
C THR A 26 -15.45 -4.76 7.73
N VAL A 27 -16.58 -4.70 8.43
CA VAL A 27 -16.89 -5.55 9.59
C VAL A 27 -18.14 -6.36 9.26
N GLU A 28 -18.14 -7.64 9.63
CA GLU A 28 -19.31 -8.52 9.45
C GLU A 28 -20.47 -8.10 10.34
N LYS A 29 -21.67 -8.55 9.97
CA LYS A 29 -22.87 -8.29 10.74
C LYS A 29 -22.67 -8.75 12.19
N ASP A 30 -23.13 -7.93 13.14
CA ASP A 30 -23.06 -8.19 14.59
C ASP A 30 -21.63 -8.17 15.20
N MET A 31 -20.63 -7.75 14.44
CA MET A 31 -19.28 -7.44 14.96
C MET A 31 -19.06 -5.93 15.13
N ILE A 32 -18.10 -5.56 15.99
CA ILE A 32 -17.67 -4.18 16.20
C ILE A 32 -16.23 -3.97 15.71
N ALA A 33 -15.97 -2.84 15.05
CA ALA A 33 -14.60 -2.40 14.78
C ALA A 33 -14.07 -1.57 15.96
N VAL A 34 -12.92 -1.96 16.49
CA VAL A 34 -12.16 -1.18 17.47
C VAL A 34 -10.91 -0.63 16.79
N PRO A 35 -10.67 0.69 16.82
CA PRO A 35 -9.46 1.25 16.23
C PRO A 35 -8.22 0.80 17.01
N ILE A 36 -7.25 0.22 16.31
CA ILE A 36 -5.95 -0.17 16.85
C ILE A 36 -4.91 0.81 16.30
N GLY A 37 -4.44 1.72 17.16
CA GLY A 37 -3.38 2.67 16.81
C GLY A 37 -3.82 3.84 15.91
N PRO A 38 -2.85 4.64 15.45
CA PRO A 38 -3.12 5.76 14.53
C PRO A 38 -3.54 5.24 13.16
N LYS A 39 -4.23 6.09 12.38
CA LYS A 39 -4.54 5.78 10.98
C LYS A 39 -3.26 5.46 10.21
N ALA A 40 -3.24 4.31 9.56
CA ALA A 40 -2.18 3.94 8.64
C ALA A 40 -2.11 5.00 7.52
N LYS A 41 -0.90 5.46 7.21
CA LYS A 41 -0.64 6.27 6.02
C LYS A 41 0.07 5.38 5.01
N ILE A 42 -0.45 5.37 3.81
CA ILE A 42 0.08 4.62 2.68
C ILE A 42 0.93 5.60 1.86
N CYS A 43 2.17 5.23 1.54
CA CYS A 43 3.12 6.05 0.79
C CYS A 43 3.72 5.23 -0.37
N VAL A 44 4.02 5.88 -1.49
CA VAL A 44 4.87 5.27 -2.52
C VAL A 44 6.33 5.44 -2.10
N VAL A 45 7.14 4.40 -2.26
CA VAL A 45 8.57 4.36 -1.93
C VAL A 45 9.38 3.72 -3.06
N ALA A 46 10.64 4.11 -3.18
CA ALA A 46 11.65 3.52 -4.05
C ALA A 46 12.98 3.41 -3.33
N THR A 47 13.85 2.52 -3.82
CA THR A 47 15.23 2.47 -3.35
C THR A 47 16.03 3.69 -3.85
N PRO A 48 17.05 4.15 -3.10
CA PRO A 48 17.92 5.23 -3.55
C PRO A 48 18.58 4.95 -4.91
N GLU A 49 18.95 3.70 -5.19
CA GLU A 49 19.57 3.28 -6.46
C GLU A 49 18.60 3.45 -7.64
N TYR A 50 17.31 3.21 -7.41
CA TYR A 50 16.29 3.46 -8.43
C TYR A 50 16.22 4.95 -8.75
N LEU A 51 16.13 5.79 -7.71
CA LEU A 51 16.00 7.24 -7.86
C LEU A 51 17.24 7.89 -8.47
N ALA A 52 18.42 7.26 -8.38
CA ALA A 52 19.62 7.69 -9.07
C ALA A 52 19.51 7.58 -10.60
N SER A 53 18.71 6.64 -11.11
CA SER A 53 18.47 6.45 -12.55
C SER A 53 17.14 7.05 -13.03
N TYR A 54 16.14 7.09 -12.14
CA TYR A 54 14.78 7.55 -12.41
C TYR A 54 14.38 8.58 -11.34
N PRO A 55 14.60 9.88 -11.58
CA PRO A 55 14.33 10.92 -10.60
C PRO A 55 12.90 10.87 -10.06
N ALA A 56 12.72 11.26 -8.80
CA ALA A 56 11.41 11.26 -8.16
C ALA A 56 10.42 12.15 -8.96
N PRO A 57 9.19 11.67 -9.24
CA PRO A 57 8.21 12.43 -9.99
C PRO A 57 7.79 13.69 -9.24
N ALA A 58 7.52 14.77 -9.98
CA ALA A 58 7.01 16.03 -9.43
C ALA A 58 5.49 15.97 -9.17
N HIS A 59 4.79 15.06 -9.85
CA HIS A 59 3.34 14.89 -9.75
C HIS A 59 2.96 13.40 -9.79
N PRO A 60 1.93 12.91 -9.06
CA PRO A 60 1.58 11.48 -9.06
C PRO A 60 1.26 10.90 -10.45
N ARG A 61 0.73 11.72 -11.36
CA ARG A 61 0.47 11.32 -12.75
C ARG A 61 1.72 10.82 -13.47
N GLU A 62 2.91 11.28 -13.08
CA GLU A 62 4.19 10.87 -13.68
C GLU A 62 4.61 9.46 -13.25
N LEU A 63 4.01 8.88 -12.21
CA LEU A 63 4.30 7.52 -11.74
C LEU A 63 4.03 6.44 -12.80
N VAL A 64 3.20 6.72 -13.80
CA VAL A 64 2.97 5.82 -14.95
C VAL A 64 4.24 5.59 -15.78
N ASN A 65 5.22 6.51 -15.69
CA ASN A 65 6.51 6.41 -16.38
C ASN A 65 7.55 5.63 -15.56
N HIS A 66 7.19 5.19 -14.36
CA HIS A 66 8.08 4.44 -13.50
C HIS A 66 7.69 2.96 -13.45
N CYS A 67 8.71 2.13 -13.27
CA CYS A 67 8.55 0.71 -13.07
C CYS A 67 8.12 0.45 -11.62
N SER A 68 6.96 -0.19 -11.45
CA SER A 68 6.34 -0.40 -10.15
C SER A 68 6.18 -1.89 -9.84
N VAL A 69 6.23 -2.27 -8.57
CA VAL A 69 5.67 -3.53 -8.08
C VAL A 69 4.16 -3.34 -7.96
N ILE A 70 3.39 -4.25 -8.54
CA ILE A 70 1.92 -4.18 -8.55
C ILE A 70 1.38 -5.15 -7.50
N PHE A 71 0.76 -4.62 -6.45
CA PHE A 71 -0.07 -5.44 -5.57
C PHE A 71 -1.37 -5.81 -6.27
N ARG A 72 -1.76 -7.08 -6.21
CA ARG A 72 -3.00 -7.61 -6.77
C ARG A 72 -3.84 -8.18 -5.65
N TYR A 73 -5.07 -7.67 -5.53
CA TYR A 73 -6.03 -8.22 -4.60
C TYR A 73 -6.33 -9.68 -4.93
N PRO A 74 -6.77 -10.48 -3.95
CA PRO A 74 -7.24 -11.85 -4.18
C PRO A 74 -8.39 -11.96 -5.20
N SER A 75 -9.11 -10.86 -5.46
CA SER A 75 -10.10 -10.78 -6.55
C SER A 75 -9.51 -10.79 -7.97
N GLY A 76 -8.19 -10.74 -8.09
CA GLY A 76 -7.46 -10.59 -9.36
C GLY A 76 -7.28 -9.13 -9.81
N ARG A 77 -7.91 -8.16 -9.14
CA ARG A 77 -7.79 -6.74 -9.50
C ARG A 77 -6.47 -6.16 -8.97
N PRO A 78 -5.72 -5.39 -9.78
CA PRO A 78 -4.56 -4.65 -9.27
C PRO A 78 -5.04 -3.56 -8.30
N TYR A 79 -4.21 -3.24 -7.31
CA TYR A 79 -4.42 -2.08 -6.46
C TYR A 79 -4.06 -0.81 -7.22
N TYR A 80 -5.04 0.10 -7.36
CA TYR A 80 -4.80 1.43 -7.88
C TYR A 80 -4.32 2.35 -6.78
N TRP A 81 -3.27 3.12 -7.06
CA TRP A 81 -2.73 4.06 -6.09
C TRP A 81 -3.62 5.28 -6.02
N GLU A 82 -4.15 5.54 -4.82
CA GLU A 82 -5.00 6.70 -4.57
C GLU A 82 -4.18 7.82 -3.93
N PHE A 83 -4.18 8.98 -4.59
CA PHE A 83 -3.59 10.21 -4.09
C PHE A 83 -4.69 11.23 -3.84
N TYR A 84 -4.48 12.08 -2.84
CA TYR A 84 -5.39 13.17 -2.53
C TYR A 84 -4.58 14.47 -2.51
N GLY A 85 -4.90 15.37 -3.43
CA GLY A 85 -4.25 16.67 -3.53
C GLY A 85 -5.25 17.82 -3.64
N PRO A 86 -4.78 19.04 -3.94
CA PRO A 86 -5.65 20.20 -4.16
C PRO A 86 -6.69 19.99 -5.26
N GLU A 87 -6.38 19.16 -6.27
CA GLU A 87 -7.26 18.80 -7.37
C GLU A 87 -8.30 17.71 -7.00
N GLY A 88 -8.28 17.20 -5.76
CA GLY A 88 -9.14 16.11 -5.30
C GLY A 88 -8.48 14.74 -5.36
N LYS A 89 -9.29 13.69 -5.51
CA LYS A 89 -8.83 12.29 -5.62
C LYS A 89 -8.23 12.06 -7.00
N LEU A 90 -7.02 11.51 -7.04
CA LEU A 90 -6.35 11.03 -8.24
C LEU A 90 -6.04 9.56 -8.07
N GLU A 91 -6.51 8.73 -9.01
CA GLU A 91 -6.13 7.33 -9.11
C GLU A 91 -5.06 7.16 -10.17
N VAL A 92 -4.00 6.42 -9.84
CA VAL A 92 -2.93 6.05 -10.77
C VAL A 92 -2.85 4.53 -10.84
N THR A 93 -2.92 4.00 -12.05
CA THR A 93 -2.66 2.58 -12.28
C THR A 93 -1.15 2.35 -12.35
N PRO A 94 -0.56 1.59 -11.41
CA PRO A 94 0.86 1.29 -11.46
C PRO A 94 1.18 0.46 -12.71
N CYS A 95 2.34 0.72 -13.30
CA CYS A 95 2.85 0.03 -14.47
C CYS A 95 4.14 -0.71 -14.10
N GLY A 96 4.22 -2.00 -14.44
CA GLY A 96 5.36 -2.83 -14.06
C GLY A 96 5.19 -4.28 -14.48
N ASN A 97 6.25 -5.06 -14.32
CA ASN A 97 6.30 -6.48 -14.72
C ASN A 97 6.34 -7.44 -13.51
N ILE A 98 6.33 -6.91 -12.29
CA ILE A 98 6.24 -7.70 -11.05
C ILE A 98 4.84 -7.48 -10.48
N VAL A 99 4.11 -8.59 -10.31
CA VAL A 99 2.80 -8.62 -9.66
C VAL A 99 2.88 -9.58 -8.48
N VAL A 100 2.49 -9.10 -7.30
CA VAL A 100 2.48 -9.84 -6.04
C VAL A 100 1.10 -9.74 -5.39
N ASP A 101 0.76 -10.66 -4.50
CA ASP A 101 -0.54 -10.71 -3.82
C ASP A 101 -0.43 -10.75 -2.28
N ASP A 102 0.78 -10.61 -1.74
CA ASP A 102 1.06 -10.42 -0.32
C ASP A 102 2.06 -9.26 -0.11
N LEU A 103 1.97 -8.59 1.05
CA LEU A 103 2.75 -7.38 1.34
C LEU A 103 4.24 -7.68 1.61
N ASP A 104 4.58 -8.87 2.09
CA ASP A 104 5.95 -9.25 2.37
C ASP A 104 6.71 -9.45 1.04
N SER A 105 6.10 -10.12 0.06
CA SER A 105 6.59 -10.23 -1.31
C SER A 105 6.71 -8.88 -2.00
N GLU A 106 5.80 -7.94 -1.74
CA GLU A 106 5.89 -6.57 -2.26
C GLU A 106 7.15 -5.87 -1.72
N LEU A 107 7.38 -5.93 -0.41
CA LEU A 107 8.55 -5.35 0.23
C LEU A 107 9.86 -6.02 -0.25
N GLU A 108 9.89 -7.35 -0.31
CA GLU A 108 11.04 -8.13 -0.80
C GLU A 108 11.36 -7.83 -2.27
N ALA A 109 10.33 -7.64 -3.12
CA ALA A 109 10.54 -7.25 -4.51
C ALA A 109 11.22 -5.89 -4.66
N VAL A 110 10.95 -4.96 -3.74
CA VAL A 110 11.62 -3.66 -3.68
C VAL A 110 13.05 -3.80 -3.14
N LEU A 111 13.25 -4.56 -2.06
CA LEU A 111 14.52 -4.62 -1.33
C LEU A 111 15.55 -5.56 -1.96
N VAL A 112 15.17 -6.80 -2.31
CA VAL A 112 16.12 -7.85 -2.73
C VAL A 112 16.42 -7.80 -4.21
N ARG A 113 15.45 -7.40 -5.03
CA ARG A 113 15.63 -7.31 -6.48
C ARG A 113 15.96 -5.90 -6.95
N GLY A 114 16.56 -5.09 -6.05
CA GLY A 114 16.92 -3.67 -6.12
C GLY A 114 17.74 -3.21 -7.32
N ARG A 115 17.21 -3.43 -8.51
CA ARG A 115 17.37 -2.60 -9.67
C ARG A 115 15.94 -2.45 -10.20
N HIS A 116 15.33 -1.28 -10.02
CA HIS A 116 14.26 -0.74 -10.88
C HIS A 116 12.80 -0.57 -10.38
N TRP A 117 12.43 -0.66 -9.09
CA TRP A 117 11.00 -0.67 -8.72
C TRP A 117 10.53 0.31 -7.62
N LEU A 118 9.34 0.88 -7.82
CA LEU A 118 8.52 1.61 -6.85
C LEU A 118 7.42 0.71 -6.28
N SER A 119 7.05 0.89 -5.02
CA SER A 119 5.93 0.18 -4.39
C SER A 119 5.18 1.11 -3.45
N VAL A 120 3.97 0.69 -3.08
CA VAL A 120 3.23 1.32 -1.99
C VAL A 120 3.47 0.58 -0.68
N SER A 121 3.90 1.29 0.36
CA SER A 121 4.10 0.75 1.70
C SER A 121 3.36 1.57 2.78
N ALA A 122 2.93 0.90 3.85
CA ALA A 122 2.37 1.56 5.02
C ALA A 122 3.49 2.18 5.87
N ALA A 123 3.49 3.50 6.02
CA ALA A 123 4.50 4.22 6.79
C ALA A 123 4.24 4.11 8.30
N GLY A 124 5.07 3.33 8.99
CA GLY A 124 5.09 3.21 10.45
C GLY A 124 6.05 4.19 11.14
N ARG A 125 5.72 5.49 11.23
CA ARG A 125 6.07 6.44 12.34
C ARG A 125 5.70 7.90 12.00
N ARG A 126 5.44 8.68 13.07
CA ARG A 126 4.97 10.09 13.15
C ARG A 126 5.15 10.94 11.87
N ALA A 127 4.16 10.91 10.98
CA ALA A 127 3.94 11.97 10.02
C ALA A 127 2.99 13.03 10.63
N PRO A 128 3.16 14.34 10.33
CA PRO A 128 2.32 15.40 10.87
C PRO A 128 0.82 15.18 10.61
N ARG A 129 -0.02 15.79 11.47
CA ARG A 129 -1.46 15.55 11.69
C ARG A 129 -2.41 15.80 10.51
N GLU A 130 -1.91 16.01 9.30
CA GLU A 130 -2.75 16.33 8.16
C GLU A 130 -3.47 15.08 7.64
N ARG A 131 -4.80 15.26 7.49
CA ARG A 131 -5.70 14.35 6.80
C ARG A 131 -5.18 14.21 5.36
N GLN A 132 -5.34 13.02 4.79
CA GLN A 132 -4.99 12.64 3.41
C GLN A 132 -3.55 12.23 3.12
N ALA A 133 -3.43 11.20 2.28
CA ALA A 133 -2.23 10.82 1.57
C ALA A 133 -1.94 11.90 0.52
N GLY A 134 -1.38 13.02 0.98
CA GLY A 134 -0.75 14.00 0.11
C GLY A 134 0.47 13.37 -0.54
N PHE A 135 0.62 13.57 -1.84
CA PHE A 135 1.83 13.20 -2.55
C PHE A 135 2.97 14.10 -2.09
N ASP A 136 3.96 13.51 -1.43
CA ASP A 136 5.20 14.18 -1.03
C ASP A 136 6.36 13.42 -1.66
N ALA A 137 6.95 14.01 -2.70
CA ALA A 137 8.06 13.40 -3.41
C ALA A 137 9.28 13.12 -2.50
N ARG A 138 9.39 13.80 -1.35
CA ARG A 138 10.44 13.55 -0.36
C ARG A 138 10.26 12.23 0.38
N ARG A 139 9.05 11.65 0.40
CA ARG A 139 8.75 10.36 1.03
C ARG A 139 9.01 9.16 0.13
N LEU A 140 9.36 9.40 -1.14
CA LEU A 140 9.73 8.35 -2.08
C LEU A 140 11.11 7.75 -1.79
N ALA A 141 11.98 8.46 -1.05
CA ALA A 141 13.26 7.93 -0.59
C ALA A 141 13.09 7.36 0.82
N ALA A 142 13.21 6.05 0.97
CA ALA A 142 13.25 5.36 2.27
C ALA A 142 14.69 5.25 2.80
#